data_AF-A0AAX4IM97-F1
#
_entry.id   AF-A0AAX4IM97-F1
#
_cell.length_a   1.000
_cell.length_b   1.000
_cell.length_c   1.000
_cell.angle_alpha   90.00
_cell.angle_beta   90.00
_cell.angle_gamma   90.00
#
_symmetry.space_group_name_H-M   'P 1'
#
loop_
_entity.id
_entity.type
_entity.pdbx_description
1 polymer ?
#
loop_
_entity_poly.entity_id
_entity_poly.type
_entity_poly.pdbx_seq_one_letter_code
_entity_poly.pdbx_strand_id
1 'polypeptide(L)'
;MCVGFIINRTSQESSYFRSSTRFHRCFKFLLRSAQVSTARGFSAVPNKSRPGYKFGPKVPTMANAHPALARVSPPVRMINPDHSFTFVNLASKSFELVQHTIPTSPDIRMVHELPDSTKLGKDEEMIMSWTKGCYFGKSGRDDVFLCWQEMEALQSFCIGIESPERGFFKPIRSHYKIKYNDGTTSKDWFKPSDNPGDPYTFPNTMNVDIVVTSHSAKDQLELEITIRDRSPPELKQ
;
A
#
# COMPACT_ATOMS: atom_id res chain seq x y z
N MET A 1 16.12 33.93 27.28
CA MET A 1 17.57 33.67 27.23
C MET A 1 17.78 32.29 26.64
N CYS A 2 18.42 32.20 25.47
CA CYS A 2 19.27 31.09 25.04
C CYS A 2 20.10 31.64 23.87
N VAL A 3 21.40 31.41 24.00
CA VAL A 3 22.50 32.09 23.32
C VAL A 3 22.70 31.52 21.92
N GLY A 4 23.09 32.40 20.99
CA GLY A 4 23.31 32.05 19.60
C GLY A 4 24.63 31.35 19.31
N PHE A 5 24.75 30.86 18.08
CA PHE A 5 26.00 30.79 17.35
C PHE A 5 25.81 31.50 16.00
N ILE A 6 26.65 32.50 15.77
CA ILE A 6 26.93 33.13 14.47
C ILE A 6 28.42 32.91 14.25
N ILE A 7 28.83 32.42 13.07
CA ILE A 7 29.80 33.00 12.11
C ILE A 7 29.59 32.19 10.80
N ASN A 8 29.16 32.66 9.62
CA ASN A 8 29.29 33.89 8.81
C ASN A 8 30.23 33.69 7.61
N ARG A 9 29.84 34.30 6.48
CA ARG A 9 30.45 34.40 5.13
C ARG A 9 29.96 33.38 4.07
N THR A 10 29.53 33.77 2.87
CA THR A 10 29.38 35.08 2.19
C THR A 10 28.66 34.84 0.85
N SER A 11 27.73 35.74 0.47
CA SER A 11 27.45 36.28 -0.88
C SER A 11 27.15 35.30 -2.03
N GLN A 12 26.22 35.50 -2.97
CA GLN A 12 25.21 36.52 -3.25
C GLN A 12 24.43 35.96 -4.46
N GLU A 13 23.10 36.07 -4.44
CA GLU A 13 22.17 36.20 -5.59
C GLU A 13 22.37 35.35 -6.87
N SER A 14 21.40 34.47 -7.16
CA SER A 14 20.49 34.75 -8.28
C SER A 14 19.21 33.92 -8.19
N SER A 15 18.12 34.64 -8.00
CA SER A 15 16.73 34.20 -8.03
C SER A 15 16.29 33.81 -9.44
N TYR A 16 15.81 32.58 -9.61
CA TYR A 16 14.75 32.28 -10.59
C TYR A 16 13.74 31.32 -9.96
N PHE A 17 12.84 31.89 -9.16
CA PHE A 17 11.65 31.22 -8.67
C PHE A 17 10.59 31.20 -9.80
N ARG A 18 10.64 30.20 -10.68
CA ARG A 18 9.49 29.90 -11.55
C ARG A 18 8.58 28.90 -10.83
N SER A 19 7.59 29.48 -10.15
CA SER A 19 6.40 28.80 -9.63
C SER A 19 5.77 27.94 -10.72
N SER A 20 5.94 26.62 -10.61
CA SER A 20 5.29 25.64 -11.47
C SER A 20 3.91 25.33 -10.91
N THR A 21 2.90 25.59 -11.73
CA THR A 21 1.45 25.53 -11.51
C THR A 21 0.88 24.15 -11.15
N ARG A 22 1.70 23.16 -10.75
CA ARG A 22 1.24 21.83 -10.30
C ARG A 22 0.82 21.78 -8.84
N PHE A 23 1.19 22.76 -8.00
CA PHE A 23 0.81 22.77 -6.58
C PHE A 23 -0.66 23.14 -6.31
N HIS A 24 -1.39 23.67 -7.30
CA HIS A 24 -2.72 24.25 -7.06
C HIS A 24 -3.90 23.26 -7.11
N ARG A 25 -3.69 22.01 -7.57
CA ARG A 25 -4.79 21.02 -7.63
C ARG A 25 -4.94 20.18 -6.36
N CYS A 26 -3.88 19.98 -5.57
CA CYS A 26 -3.95 19.16 -4.36
C CYS A 26 -4.51 19.90 -3.13
N PHE A 27 -4.43 21.24 -3.09
CA PHE A 27 -4.89 22.02 -1.93
C PHE A 27 -6.43 22.12 -1.82
N LYS A 28 -7.17 21.95 -2.93
CA LYS A 28 -8.65 22.08 -2.92
C LYS A 28 -9.38 20.88 -2.31
N PHE A 29 -8.74 19.73 -2.14
CA PHE A 29 -9.39 18.56 -1.56
C PHE A 29 -9.29 18.50 -0.03
N LEU A 30 -8.24 19.06 0.57
CA LEU A 30 -8.03 19.03 2.03
C LEU A 30 -8.89 20.03 2.82
N LEU A 31 -9.41 21.08 2.17
CA LEU A 31 -10.29 22.07 2.83
C LEU A 31 -11.79 21.70 2.84
N ARG A 32 -12.19 20.58 2.24
CA ARG A 32 -13.60 20.12 2.26
C ARG A 32 -13.90 19.01 3.27
N SER A 33 -12.89 18.48 3.96
CA SER A 33 -13.07 17.36 4.91
C SER A 33 -13.06 17.78 6.38
N ALA A 34 -12.90 19.08 6.67
CA ALA A 34 -12.87 19.62 8.04
C ALA A 34 -14.15 20.39 8.39
N GLN A 35 -15.31 19.77 8.19
CA GLN A 35 -16.59 20.28 8.75
C GLN A 35 -17.52 19.12 9.13
N VAL A 36 -17.12 18.26 10.07
CA VAL A 36 -18.09 17.45 10.83
C VAL A 36 -17.55 17.20 12.25
N SER A 37 -18.44 17.38 13.23
CA SER A 37 -18.36 16.95 14.64
C SER A 37 -17.69 17.84 15.68
N THR A 38 -18.48 18.76 16.25
CA THR A 38 -18.59 18.94 17.72
C THR A 38 -19.99 19.43 18.09
N ALA A 39 -20.86 18.51 18.51
CA ALA A 39 -22.11 18.83 19.21
C ALA A 39 -22.39 17.79 20.31
N ARG A 40 -22.06 18.15 21.54
CA ARG A 40 -22.62 17.67 22.83
C ARG A 40 -22.44 18.89 23.75
N GLY A 41 -23.43 19.59 24.30
CA GLY A 41 -24.70 19.15 24.88
C GLY A 41 -24.53 19.16 26.41
N PHE A 42 -24.98 20.20 27.11
CA PHE A 42 -25.49 20.13 28.50
C PHE A 42 -26.25 21.40 28.88
N SER A 43 -27.22 21.18 29.76
CA SER A 43 -28.42 21.95 30.08
C SER A 43 -28.21 23.04 31.13
N ALA A 44 -28.90 24.18 31.00
CA ALA A 44 -29.41 24.98 32.13
C ALA A 44 -30.50 25.97 31.66
N VAL A 45 -31.65 25.92 32.33
CA VAL A 45 -32.84 26.81 32.27
C VAL A 45 -32.86 27.53 33.63
N PRO A 46 -33.28 28.82 33.81
CA PRO A 46 -34.69 29.19 33.63
C PRO A 46 -35.11 30.64 33.28
N ASN A 47 -36.40 30.70 32.88
CA ASN A 47 -37.41 31.76 33.08
C ASN A 47 -37.34 33.09 32.30
N LYS A 48 -38.33 33.33 31.42
CA LYS A 48 -39.48 34.23 31.66
C LYS A 48 -40.44 34.36 30.46
N SER A 49 -41.74 34.40 30.80
CA SER A 49 -42.90 35.10 30.16
C SER A 49 -43.44 34.70 28.76
N ARG A 50 -44.69 34.19 28.78
CA ARG A 50 -45.77 34.22 27.76
C ARG A 50 -46.43 35.63 27.69
N PRO A 51 -47.22 36.04 26.65
CA PRO A 51 -48.51 35.41 26.18
C PRO A 51 -48.75 35.38 24.65
N GLY A 52 -49.50 34.41 24.08
CA GLY A 52 -50.95 34.47 23.68
C GLY A 52 -51.09 34.85 22.18
N TYR A 53 -51.71 34.12 21.23
CA TYR A 53 -53.12 33.72 20.99
C TYR A 53 -53.18 32.70 19.81
N LYS A 54 -53.83 31.51 19.92
CA LYS A 54 -55.18 31.06 19.47
C LYS A 54 -55.46 30.81 17.94
N PHE A 55 -55.63 29.51 17.64
CA PHE A 55 -56.56 28.78 16.73
C PHE A 55 -56.51 28.84 15.19
N GLY A 56 -56.44 27.63 14.57
CA GLY A 56 -57.10 27.29 13.29
C GLY A 56 -56.47 26.09 12.53
N PRO A 57 -57.19 24.97 12.29
CA PRO A 57 -56.68 23.81 11.56
C PRO A 57 -57.16 23.79 10.08
N LYS A 58 -56.29 23.44 9.12
CA LYS A 58 -56.71 23.03 7.76
C LYS A 58 -55.79 21.93 7.19
N VAL A 59 -56.37 20.72 7.17
CA VAL A 59 -56.35 19.61 6.19
C VAL A 59 -55.10 19.44 5.28
N PRO A 60 -54.58 18.20 5.12
CA PRO A 60 -53.38 17.91 4.33
C PRO A 60 -53.66 17.90 2.82
N THR A 61 -52.85 18.64 2.06
CA THR A 61 -52.79 18.51 0.60
C THR A 61 -51.91 17.31 0.25
N MET A 62 -52.48 16.27 -0.36
CA MET A 62 -51.73 15.20 -1.00
C MET A 62 -50.93 15.77 -2.18
N ALA A 63 -49.63 15.94 -1.99
CA ALA A 63 -48.70 16.18 -3.09
C ALA A 63 -48.08 14.84 -3.50
N ASN A 64 -48.33 14.46 -4.75
CA ASN A 64 -47.68 13.35 -5.44
C ASN A 64 -46.16 13.40 -5.25
N ALA A 65 -45.63 12.51 -4.41
CA ALA A 65 -44.20 12.24 -4.36
C ALA A 65 -43.85 11.34 -5.54
N HIS A 66 -43.18 11.91 -6.53
CA HIS A 66 -42.45 11.15 -7.55
C HIS A 66 -41.49 10.15 -6.86
N PRO A 67 -41.35 8.91 -7.36
CA PRO A 67 -40.45 7.95 -6.76
C PRO A 67 -39.03 8.49 -6.86
N ALA A 68 -38.34 8.54 -5.72
CA ALA A 68 -36.93 8.89 -5.65
C ALA A 68 -36.16 7.95 -6.58
N LEU A 69 -35.55 8.52 -7.62
CA LEU A 69 -34.54 7.85 -8.43
C LEU A 69 -33.51 7.27 -7.47
N ALA A 70 -33.47 5.93 -7.39
CA ALA A 70 -32.40 5.22 -6.72
C ALA A 70 -31.09 5.75 -7.30
N ARG A 71 -30.27 6.39 -6.45
CA ARG A 71 -28.88 6.72 -6.80
C ARG A 71 -28.19 5.40 -7.10
N VAL A 72 -28.09 5.06 -8.37
CA VAL A 72 -27.15 4.05 -8.85
C VAL A 72 -25.78 4.61 -8.51
N SER A 73 -25.15 4.02 -7.49
CA SER A 73 -23.76 4.29 -7.13
C SER A 73 -22.92 4.19 -8.41
N PRO A 74 -22.05 5.17 -8.71
CA PRO A 74 -21.17 5.04 -9.86
C PRO A 74 -20.37 3.74 -9.72
N PRO A 75 -20.07 3.04 -10.83
CA PRO A 75 -19.29 1.82 -10.79
C PRO A 75 -17.99 2.12 -10.03
N VAL A 76 -17.68 1.30 -9.03
CA VAL A 76 -16.42 1.34 -8.30
C VAL A 76 -15.34 1.31 -9.38
N ARG A 77 -14.65 2.44 -9.58
CA ARG A 77 -13.49 2.47 -10.48
C ARG A 77 -12.53 1.44 -9.92
N MET A 78 -12.29 0.36 -10.66
CA MET A 78 -11.19 -0.55 -10.34
C MET A 78 -9.93 0.31 -10.24
N ILE A 79 -9.38 0.36 -9.05
CA ILE A 79 -8.12 1.04 -8.81
C ILE A 79 -7.07 0.06 -9.31
N ASN A 80 -6.42 0.37 -10.43
CA ASN A 80 -5.27 -0.41 -10.87
C ASN A 80 -4.15 -0.23 -9.83
N PRO A 81 -3.61 -1.32 -9.26
CA PRO A 81 -2.53 -1.21 -8.30
C PRO A 81 -1.28 -0.64 -8.98
N ASP A 82 -0.47 0.09 -8.21
CA ASP A 82 0.87 0.47 -8.66
C ASP A 82 1.88 -0.64 -8.36
N HIS A 83 1.61 -1.42 -7.31
CA HIS A 83 2.49 -2.47 -6.82
C HIS A 83 1.70 -3.70 -6.46
N SER A 84 2.26 -4.87 -6.76
CA SER A 84 1.64 -6.15 -6.40
C SER A 84 2.66 -7.26 -6.18
N PHE A 85 2.25 -8.20 -5.34
CA PHE A 85 2.76 -9.56 -5.32
C PHE A 85 1.63 -10.50 -5.71
N THR A 86 1.90 -11.39 -6.64
CA THR A 86 1.04 -12.53 -6.99
C THR A 86 1.83 -13.80 -6.72
N PHE A 87 1.41 -14.57 -5.72
CA PHE A 87 2.01 -15.86 -5.41
C PHE A 87 1.16 -16.96 -6.03
N VAL A 88 1.77 -17.83 -6.83
CA VAL A 88 1.13 -18.99 -7.45
C VAL A 88 1.87 -20.23 -6.96
N ASN A 89 1.18 -21.08 -6.20
CA ASN A 89 1.78 -22.31 -5.68
C ASN A 89 1.29 -23.53 -6.46
N LEU A 90 2.18 -24.09 -7.27
CA LEU A 90 1.96 -25.33 -8.00
C LEU A 90 2.70 -26.52 -7.37
N ALA A 91 3.40 -26.29 -6.25
CA ALA A 91 4.08 -27.35 -5.51
C ALA A 91 3.09 -28.14 -4.66
N SER A 92 3.42 -29.39 -4.36
CA SER A 92 2.63 -30.22 -3.44
C SER A 92 2.67 -29.71 -2.00
N LYS A 93 3.66 -28.88 -1.68
CA LYS A 93 3.88 -28.28 -0.35
C LYS A 93 2.99 -27.05 -0.13
N SER A 94 2.73 -26.74 1.14
CA SER A 94 2.03 -25.51 1.54
C SER A 94 2.93 -24.60 2.35
N PHE A 95 2.68 -23.29 2.27
CA PHE A 95 3.48 -22.28 2.96
C PHE A 95 2.59 -21.40 3.84
N GLU A 96 3.07 -21.06 5.03
CA GLU A 96 2.40 -20.14 5.94
C GLU A 96 3.04 -18.76 5.85
N LEU A 97 2.22 -17.71 5.83
CA LEU A 97 2.68 -16.33 5.91
C LEU A 97 3.07 -16.05 7.36
N VAL A 98 4.38 -16.02 7.64
CA VAL A 98 4.90 -15.88 9.01
C VAL A 98 5.23 -14.43 9.38
N GLN A 99 5.45 -13.58 8.37
CA GLN A 99 5.74 -12.18 8.58
C GLN A 99 5.36 -11.39 7.34
N HIS A 100 4.72 -10.24 7.53
CA HIS A 100 4.57 -9.25 6.47
C HIS A 100 4.51 -7.84 7.03
N THR A 101 4.59 -6.84 6.16
CA THR A 101 4.34 -5.44 6.51
C THR A 101 3.22 -4.86 5.68
N ILE A 102 2.45 -3.95 6.28
CA ILE A 102 1.46 -3.14 5.60
C ILE A 102 1.99 -1.70 5.56
N PRO A 103 1.97 -1.02 4.41
CA PRO A 103 2.34 0.39 4.33
C PRO A 103 1.53 1.25 5.31
N THR A 104 2.19 2.20 5.97
CA THR A 104 1.54 3.06 6.98
C THR A 104 1.32 4.49 6.50
N SER A 105 1.91 4.88 5.37
CA SER A 105 1.69 6.22 4.81
C SER A 105 0.22 6.45 4.45
N PRO A 106 -0.37 7.59 4.84
CA PRO A 106 -1.81 7.87 4.68
C PRO A 106 -2.26 8.01 3.23
N ASP A 107 -1.31 8.21 2.30
CA ASP A 107 -1.58 8.32 0.88
C ASP A 107 -1.51 6.96 0.15
N ILE A 108 -0.96 5.93 0.80
CA ILE A 108 -0.94 4.56 0.26
C ILE A 108 -2.29 3.91 0.55
N ARG A 109 -2.82 3.18 -0.42
CA ARG A 109 -4.08 2.46 -0.27
C ARG A 109 -3.89 1.02 -0.67
N MET A 110 -4.20 0.11 0.24
CA MET A 110 -4.32 -1.31 -0.09
C MET A 110 -5.49 -1.50 -1.06
N VAL A 111 -5.24 -2.25 -2.14
CA VAL A 111 -6.26 -2.73 -3.07
C VAL A 111 -6.64 -4.16 -2.67
N HIS A 112 -5.64 -5.00 -2.40
CA HIS A 112 -5.79 -6.33 -1.81
C HIS A 112 -4.78 -6.49 -0.67
N GLU A 113 -5.26 -6.86 0.51
CA GLU A 113 -4.46 -7.11 1.71
C GLU A 113 -4.59 -8.58 2.11
N LEU A 114 -3.49 -9.18 2.55
CA LEU A 114 -3.46 -10.55 3.05
C LEU A 114 -3.48 -10.54 4.58
N PRO A 115 -4.34 -11.35 5.23
CA PRO A 115 -4.37 -11.45 6.68
C PRO A 115 -3.12 -12.17 7.25
N ASP A 116 -2.79 -11.93 8.52
CA ASP A 116 -1.65 -12.56 9.22
C ASP A 116 -1.67 -14.10 9.18
N SER A 117 -2.85 -14.73 9.09
CA SER A 117 -3.02 -16.19 9.08
C SER A 117 -3.15 -16.78 7.67
N THR A 118 -2.59 -16.10 6.66
CA THR A 118 -2.68 -16.59 5.28
C THR A 118 -1.84 -17.84 5.09
N LYS A 119 -2.44 -18.86 4.48
CA LYS A 119 -1.77 -20.08 4.03
C LYS A 119 -1.85 -20.14 2.52
N LEU A 120 -0.72 -20.41 1.87
CA LEU A 120 -0.63 -20.64 0.43
C LEU A 120 -0.60 -22.15 0.20
N GLY A 121 -1.77 -22.73 -0.06
CA GLY A 121 -1.98 -24.14 -0.36
C GLY A 121 -1.58 -24.51 -1.78
N LYS A 122 -1.70 -25.80 -2.11
CA LYS A 122 -1.45 -26.31 -3.46
C LYS A 122 -2.51 -25.79 -4.43
N ASP A 123 -2.09 -25.40 -5.63
CA ASP A 123 -2.91 -24.86 -6.71
C ASP A 123 -3.65 -23.56 -6.32
N GLU A 124 -3.17 -22.87 -5.28
CA GLU A 124 -3.72 -21.60 -4.81
C GLU A 124 -2.91 -20.41 -5.33
N GLU A 125 -3.63 -19.29 -5.49
CA GLU A 125 -3.09 -17.99 -5.82
C GLU A 125 -3.41 -17.00 -4.71
N MET A 126 -2.41 -16.21 -4.29
CA MET A 126 -2.56 -15.16 -3.28
C MET A 126 -2.02 -13.84 -3.81
N ILE A 127 -2.82 -12.78 -3.68
CA ILE A 127 -2.46 -11.45 -4.17
C ILE A 127 -2.42 -10.44 -3.02
N MET A 128 -1.34 -9.70 -2.92
CA MET A 128 -1.26 -8.46 -2.12
C MET A 128 -0.92 -7.31 -3.06
N SER A 129 -1.72 -6.25 -3.05
CA SER A 129 -1.55 -5.13 -3.99
C SER A 129 -1.99 -3.81 -3.39
N TRP A 130 -1.33 -2.73 -3.80
CA TRP A 130 -1.59 -1.38 -3.29
C TRP A 130 -1.29 -0.31 -4.33
N THR A 131 -1.84 0.87 -4.12
CA THR A 131 -1.47 2.08 -4.86
C THR A 131 -0.51 2.93 -4.07
N LYS A 132 0.44 3.55 -4.75
CA LYS A 132 1.38 4.48 -4.16
C LYS A 132 0.69 5.80 -3.81
N GLY A 133 1.17 6.41 -2.74
CA GLY A 133 0.78 7.75 -2.35
C GLY A 133 1.42 8.86 -3.19
N CYS A 134 0.84 10.06 -3.13
CA CYS A 134 1.48 11.25 -3.69
C CYS A 134 2.72 11.67 -2.88
N TYR A 135 2.67 11.44 -1.57
CA TYR A 135 3.86 11.43 -0.72
C TYR A 135 4.56 10.08 -0.84
N PHE A 136 5.64 10.04 -1.61
CA PHE A 136 6.63 8.98 -1.46
C PHE A 136 7.21 9.12 -0.05
N GLY A 137 6.87 8.18 0.83
CA GLY A 137 7.45 8.11 2.15
C GLY A 137 8.95 7.86 2.07
N LYS A 138 9.62 8.03 3.20
CA LYS A 138 11.03 7.69 3.31
C LYS A 138 11.16 6.16 3.20
N SER A 139 12.14 5.70 2.41
CA SER A 139 12.58 4.29 2.38
C SER A 139 12.67 3.72 3.81
N GLY A 140 12.20 2.48 3.97
CA GLY A 140 12.13 1.78 5.25
C GLY A 140 10.82 1.94 6.05
N ARG A 141 9.94 2.91 5.74
CA ARG A 141 8.59 2.99 6.37
C ARG A 141 7.47 2.41 5.53
N ASP A 142 7.61 2.49 4.21
CA ASP A 142 6.60 2.03 3.24
C ASP A 142 7.12 0.85 2.40
N ASP A 143 8.13 0.16 2.91
CA ASP A 143 8.58 -1.11 2.33
C ASP A 143 7.54 -2.17 2.68
N VAL A 144 7.07 -2.89 1.66
CA VAL A 144 6.18 -4.02 1.83
C VAL A 144 6.98 -5.27 1.62
N PHE A 145 6.90 -6.22 2.54
CA PHE A 145 7.45 -7.54 2.34
C PHE A 145 6.53 -8.62 2.85
N LEU A 146 6.67 -9.82 2.29
CA LEU A 146 6.00 -11.04 2.71
C LEU A 146 7.05 -12.13 2.88
N CYS A 147 6.97 -12.84 4.00
CA CYS A 147 7.81 -13.99 4.32
C CYS A 147 6.94 -15.23 4.46
N TRP A 148 7.22 -16.23 3.65
CA TRP A 148 6.55 -17.51 3.61
C TRP A 148 7.45 -18.60 4.18
N GLN A 149 6.87 -19.52 4.96
CA GLN A 149 7.59 -20.64 5.56
C GLN A 149 6.90 -21.97 5.26
N GLU A 150 7.70 -22.95 4.88
CA GLU A 150 7.29 -24.35 4.77
C GLU A 150 7.46 -25.02 6.14
N MET A 151 6.39 -25.59 6.70
CA MET A 151 6.36 -25.96 8.12
C MET A 151 7.07 -27.28 8.47
N GLU A 152 7.28 -28.18 7.52
CA GLU A 152 7.98 -29.45 7.73
C GLU A 152 9.50 -29.26 7.65
N ALA A 153 10.00 -28.63 6.58
CA ALA A 153 11.44 -28.40 6.41
C ALA A 153 11.95 -27.10 7.06
N LEU A 154 11.04 -26.25 7.56
CA LEU A 154 11.33 -24.91 8.11
C LEU A 154 12.11 -23.99 7.17
N GLN A 155 12.11 -24.28 5.87
CA GLN A 155 12.65 -23.40 4.84
C GLN A 155 11.74 -22.19 4.68
N SER A 156 12.33 -21.03 4.45
CA SER A 156 11.58 -19.79 4.27
C SER A 156 12.13 -18.95 3.14
N PHE A 157 11.24 -18.18 2.51
CA PHE A 157 11.61 -17.18 1.53
C PHE A 157 10.79 -15.92 1.79
N CYS A 158 11.44 -14.77 1.63
CA CYS A 158 10.80 -13.49 1.73
C CYS A 158 11.08 -12.66 0.48
N ILE A 159 10.08 -11.91 0.06
CA ILE A 159 10.16 -10.99 -1.07
C ILE A 159 9.59 -9.66 -0.60
N GLY A 160 10.29 -8.58 -0.90
CA GLY A 160 9.86 -7.24 -0.54
C GLY A 160 10.01 -6.27 -1.68
N ILE A 161 9.11 -5.30 -1.77
CA ILE A 161 9.19 -4.15 -2.66
C ILE A 161 9.60 -2.95 -1.80
N GLU A 162 10.73 -2.36 -2.15
CA GLU A 162 11.21 -1.13 -1.53
C GLU A 162 10.49 0.07 -2.13
N SER A 163 10.03 0.95 -1.23
CA SER A 163 9.55 2.25 -1.65
C SER A 163 10.72 3.05 -2.21
N PRO A 164 10.57 3.67 -3.38
CA PRO A 164 11.72 4.17 -4.11
C PRO A 164 12.28 5.42 -3.42
N GLU A 165 13.59 5.43 -3.19
CA GLU A 165 14.24 6.56 -2.51
C GLU A 165 14.23 7.82 -3.36
N ARG A 166 13.92 8.97 -2.73
CA ARG A 166 14.10 10.29 -3.36
C ARG A 166 15.59 10.58 -3.53
N GLY A 167 16.16 10.15 -4.66
CA GLY A 167 17.39 10.71 -5.20
C GLY A 167 17.08 11.92 -6.09
N PHE A 168 17.80 13.03 -5.91
CA PHE A 168 17.60 14.27 -6.68
C PHE A 168 17.89 14.12 -8.20
N PHE A 169 18.52 13.02 -8.64
CA PHE A 169 19.05 12.86 -9.99
C PHE A 169 18.85 11.48 -10.66
N LYS A 170 18.23 10.49 -10.01
CA LYS A 170 17.96 9.16 -10.63
C LYS A 170 16.47 8.94 -10.84
N PRO A 171 16.07 8.22 -11.92
CA PRO A 171 14.69 7.74 -12.05
C PRO A 171 14.33 6.93 -10.79
N ILE A 172 13.33 7.43 -10.06
CA ILE A 172 12.80 6.83 -8.83
C ILE A 172 11.99 5.61 -9.26
N ARG A 173 12.60 4.42 -9.28
CA ARG A 173 11.92 3.15 -9.56
C ARG A 173 11.93 2.31 -8.29
N SER A 174 10.84 1.61 -8.03
CA SER A 174 10.81 0.60 -6.99
C SER A 174 11.74 -0.55 -7.36
N HIS A 175 12.40 -1.12 -6.36
CA HIS A 175 13.20 -2.32 -6.49
C HIS A 175 12.63 -3.39 -5.59
N TYR A 176 12.77 -4.65 -5.99
CA TYR A 176 12.49 -5.76 -5.11
C TYR A 176 13.76 -6.28 -4.47
N LYS A 177 13.61 -6.79 -3.25
CA LYS A 177 14.63 -7.45 -2.45
C LYS A 177 14.12 -8.80 -2.03
N ILE A 178 15.05 -9.68 -1.70
CA ILE A 178 14.77 -11.06 -1.34
C ILE A 178 15.63 -11.49 -0.16
N LYS A 179 15.10 -12.43 0.61
CA LYS A 179 15.74 -13.07 1.76
C LYS A 179 15.29 -14.53 1.78
N TYR A 180 16.12 -15.45 2.23
CA TYR A 180 15.70 -16.85 2.36
C TYR A 180 16.50 -17.60 3.42
N ASN A 181 15.94 -18.71 3.86
CA ASN A 181 16.58 -19.76 4.61
C ASN A 181 16.29 -21.09 3.94
N ASP A 182 17.30 -21.74 3.39
CA ASP A 182 17.17 -23.05 2.75
C ASP A 182 17.43 -24.23 3.71
N GLY A 183 17.54 -23.95 5.02
CA GLY A 183 17.85 -24.94 6.06
C GLY A 183 19.35 -25.20 6.24
N THR A 184 20.18 -24.82 5.26
CA THR A 184 21.66 -24.88 5.34
C THR A 184 22.28 -23.49 5.42
N THR A 185 21.72 -22.53 4.69
CA THR A 185 22.18 -21.17 4.53
C THR A 185 21.01 -20.23 4.79
N SER A 186 21.24 -19.26 5.66
CA SER A 186 20.34 -18.12 5.85
C SER A 186 20.96 -16.90 5.19
N LYS A 187 20.32 -16.40 4.13
CA LYS A 187 20.77 -15.21 3.41
C LYS A 187 19.85 -14.05 3.75
N ASP A 188 20.42 -12.99 4.33
CA ASP A 188 19.68 -11.77 4.67
C ASP A 188 19.31 -10.97 3.42
N TRP A 189 18.49 -9.93 3.59
CA TRP A 189 17.96 -9.11 2.51
C TRP A 189 19.03 -8.63 1.51
N PHE A 190 18.82 -8.94 0.24
CA PHE A 190 19.66 -8.46 -0.86
C PHE A 190 18.82 -8.13 -2.10
N LYS A 191 19.38 -7.27 -2.96
CA LYS A 191 18.81 -6.98 -4.28
C LYS A 191 19.35 -8.01 -5.29
N PRO A 192 18.48 -8.73 -6.02
CA PRO A 192 18.94 -9.75 -6.96
C PRO A 192 19.54 -9.15 -8.24
N SER A 193 19.06 -7.97 -8.66
CA SER A 193 19.60 -7.20 -9.79
C SER A 193 19.42 -5.69 -9.55
N ASP A 194 20.25 -4.88 -10.21
CA ASP A 194 20.10 -3.43 -10.28
C ASP A 194 18.91 -3.02 -11.18
N ASN A 195 18.56 -3.85 -12.17
CA ASN A 195 17.39 -3.66 -13.01
C ASN A 195 16.17 -4.36 -12.38
N PRO A 196 15.15 -3.63 -11.91
CA PRO A 196 14.01 -4.21 -11.21
C PRO A 196 13.13 -5.11 -12.08
N GLY A 197 13.26 -5.06 -13.42
CA GLY A 197 12.54 -5.95 -14.34
C GLY A 197 13.20 -7.31 -14.55
N ASP A 198 14.43 -7.53 -14.06
CA ASP A 198 15.09 -8.81 -14.22
C ASP A 198 14.45 -9.86 -13.30
N PRO A 199 14.24 -11.10 -13.78
CA PRO A 199 13.72 -12.19 -12.96
C PRO A 199 14.79 -12.70 -11.98
N TYR A 200 14.35 -13.43 -10.96
CA TYR A 200 15.22 -14.11 -10.01
C TYR A 200 14.73 -15.53 -9.71
N THR A 201 15.67 -16.47 -9.66
CA THR A 201 15.41 -17.86 -9.23
C THR A 201 16.11 -18.10 -7.90
N PHE A 202 15.36 -18.58 -6.91
CA PHE A 202 15.94 -18.95 -5.62
C PHE A 202 16.94 -20.10 -5.79
N PRO A 203 17.93 -20.23 -4.88
CA PRO A 203 18.97 -21.24 -5.02
C PRO A 203 18.39 -22.65 -5.05
N ASN A 204 19.14 -23.54 -5.71
CA ASN A 204 18.75 -24.93 -5.81
C ASN A 204 18.81 -25.69 -4.48
N THR A 205 19.32 -25.10 -3.41
CA THR A 205 19.28 -25.69 -2.06
C THR A 205 17.88 -25.64 -1.44
N MET A 206 16.95 -24.85 -1.99
CA MET A 206 15.54 -24.90 -1.62
C MET A 206 14.92 -26.22 -2.09
N ASN A 207 13.95 -26.74 -1.32
CA ASN A 207 13.23 -27.98 -1.60
C ASN A 207 12.17 -27.83 -2.72
N VAL A 208 11.92 -26.60 -3.15
CA VAL A 208 11.01 -26.23 -4.23
C VAL A 208 11.72 -25.27 -5.17
N ASP A 209 11.30 -25.25 -6.43
CA ASP A 209 11.79 -24.29 -7.40
C ASP A 209 10.91 -23.03 -7.32
N ILE A 210 11.49 -21.92 -6.87
CA ILE A 210 10.81 -20.63 -6.71
C ILE A 210 11.40 -19.65 -7.72
N VAL A 211 10.53 -19.12 -8.58
CA VAL A 211 10.90 -18.14 -9.60
C VAL A 211 10.09 -16.88 -9.38
N VAL A 212 10.79 -15.74 -9.32
CA VAL A 212 10.20 -14.41 -9.33
C VAL A 212 10.34 -13.86 -10.73
N THR A 213 9.21 -13.59 -11.37
CA THR A 213 9.14 -12.79 -12.58
C THR A 213 8.68 -11.39 -12.22
N SER A 214 9.19 -10.39 -12.94
CA SER A 214 8.97 -8.98 -12.61
C SER A 214 8.51 -8.22 -13.83
N HIS A 215 7.45 -7.44 -13.64
CA HIS A 215 7.00 -6.44 -14.60
C HIS A 215 7.22 -5.06 -13.98
N SER A 216 8.30 -4.40 -14.41
CA SER A 216 8.67 -3.07 -13.92
C SER A 216 8.38 -2.00 -14.96
N ALA A 217 7.57 -1.02 -14.56
CA ALA A 217 7.39 0.23 -15.28
C ALA A 217 7.92 1.40 -14.44
N LYS A 218 7.83 2.62 -14.97
CA LYS A 218 8.41 3.83 -14.33
C LYS A 218 8.05 3.97 -12.85
N ASP A 219 6.79 3.70 -12.53
CA ASP A 219 6.15 4.00 -11.26
C ASP A 219 5.43 2.78 -10.67
N GLN A 220 5.60 1.62 -11.31
CA GLN A 220 4.89 0.39 -11.00
C GLN A 220 5.87 -0.78 -10.92
N LEU A 221 5.60 -1.72 -10.02
CA LEU A 221 6.34 -2.96 -9.94
C LEU A 221 5.39 -4.09 -9.52
N GLU A 222 5.16 -5.00 -10.44
CA GLU A 222 4.32 -6.17 -10.26
C GLU A 222 5.24 -7.39 -10.25
N LEU A 223 5.14 -8.20 -9.19
CA LEU A 223 5.93 -9.41 -9.05
C LEU A 223 5.00 -10.62 -9.10
N GLU A 224 5.33 -11.59 -9.95
CA GLU A 224 4.69 -12.90 -9.96
C GLU A 224 5.71 -13.94 -9.48
N ILE A 225 5.34 -14.66 -8.42
CA ILE A 225 6.16 -15.61 -7.70
C ILE A 225 5.54 -16.99 -7.93
N THR A 226 6.18 -17.79 -8.78
CA THR A 226 5.74 -19.17 -9.03
C THR A 226 6.56 -20.14 -8.20
N ILE A 227 5.88 -21.05 -7.50
CA ILE A 227 6.48 -22.12 -6.69
C ILE A 227 6.11 -23.46 -7.34
N ARG A 228 7.10 -24.31 -7.58
CA ARG A 228 6.90 -25.64 -8.19
C ARG A 228 7.64 -26.71 -7.42
N ASP A 229 7.10 -27.93 -7.45
CA ASP A 229 7.87 -29.09 -7.03
C ASP A 229 9.11 -29.20 -7.92
N ARG A 230 10.24 -29.50 -7.29
CA ARG A 230 11.43 -29.84 -8.04
C ARG A 230 11.19 -31.20 -8.72
N SER A 231 11.32 -31.23 -10.04
CA SER A 231 11.42 -32.49 -10.76
C SER A 231 12.63 -33.28 -10.25
N PRO A 232 12.53 -34.59 -10.02
CA PRO A 232 13.67 -35.42 -9.63
C PRO A 232 14.85 -35.12 -10.57
N PRO A 233 16.08 -34.99 -10.06
CA PRO A 233 17.23 -34.84 -10.94
C PRO A 233 17.18 -36.00 -11.94
N GLU A 234 17.13 -35.68 -13.24
CA GLU A 234 17.22 -36.70 -14.29
C GLU A 234 18.46 -37.53 -13.97
N LEU A 235 18.25 -38.80 -13.64
CA LEU A 235 19.31 -39.78 -13.52
C LEU A 235 20.03 -39.76 -14.87
N LYS A 236 21.22 -39.14 -14.90
CA LYS A 236 22.14 -39.29 -16.02
C LYS A 236 22.41 -40.79 -16.15
N GLN A 237 21.79 -41.41 -17.14
CA GLN A 237 22.06 -42.78 -17.57
C GLN A 237 23.47 -42.86 -18.16
#